data_AF-A0A2H0N2V8-F1
#
_entry.id   AF-A0A2H0N2V8-F1
#
_cell.length_a   1.000
_cell.length_b   1.000
_cell.length_c   1.000
_cell.angle_alpha   90.00
_cell.angle_beta   90.00
_cell.angle_gamma   90.00
#
_symmetry.space_group_name_H-M   'P 1'
#
loop_
_entity.id
_entity.type
_entity.pdbx_description
1 polymer ?
#
loop_
_entity_poly.entity_id
_entity_poly.type
_entity_poly.pdbx_seq_one_letter_code
_entity_poly.pdbx_strand_id
1 'polypeptide(L)'
;MESINTENQKPNMASYIIVPSLVMALIAGGGVFFWQHSVLKNVQDTYDRELNKLRDTISQIQNDATERQLDIVREYEQDDSEIEMEKDEEDSNVLSSHFPKELQQKEVLELLTPSEGFFIVTSLVSHDKNKIVYTEVSEGVKDIVSAVAPWEYNIFVRDLTNGKTSKIYSGPQKRENSTSTLCPIAFFPRAWSQHDKKIVLEWGNPTDCGSGGAPVYQTFVIDPSGGDILGLATYDSFVFDDYAKIAYVDASGKTPNYCGPGMQENYGAIILVDVETGVRNTIMEEPNSHYRLQDVGEDGNLTYTVRKVMEVDGCGKYDDSVTEETKTITM
;
A
#
# COMPACT_ATOMS: atom_id res chain seq x y z
N MET A 1 -68.36 24.95 -87.57
CA MET A 1 -67.61 25.68 -86.53
C MET A 1 -68.59 25.86 -85.39
N GLU A 2 -68.41 25.35 -84.17
CA GLU A 2 -67.21 24.97 -83.41
C GLU A 2 -67.45 23.65 -82.66
N SER A 3 -66.37 22.93 -82.38
CA SER A 3 -66.31 21.73 -81.54
C SER A 3 -65.67 22.08 -80.20
N ILE A 4 -66.24 21.67 -79.07
CA ILE A 4 -65.49 21.59 -77.80
C ILE A 4 -65.79 20.27 -77.08
N ASN A 5 -64.66 19.64 -76.72
CA ASN A 5 -64.41 18.40 -76.00
C ASN A 5 -64.98 18.38 -74.58
N THR A 6 -65.44 17.20 -74.15
CA THR A 6 -65.62 16.81 -72.75
C THR A 6 -64.46 15.93 -72.29
N GLU A 7 -63.67 16.43 -71.33
CA GLU A 7 -62.55 15.71 -70.72
C GLU A 7 -63.05 14.96 -69.46
N ASN A 8 -62.82 13.64 -69.44
CA ASN A 8 -63.14 12.75 -68.33
C ASN A 8 -62.05 12.82 -67.25
N GLN A 9 -62.38 13.34 -66.07
CA GLN A 9 -61.53 13.27 -64.87
C GLN A 9 -61.64 11.86 -64.24
N LYS A 10 -60.52 11.13 -64.22
CA LYS A 10 -60.36 9.86 -63.48
C LYS A 10 -59.99 10.17 -62.01
N PRO A 11 -60.61 9.52 -61.01
CA PRO A 11 -60.24 9.72 -59.60
C PRO A 11 -58.88 9.08 -59.30
N ASN A 12 -58.04 9.84 -58.61
CA ASN A 12 -56.65 9.51 -58.30
C ASN A 12 -56.57 8.54 -57.11
N MET A 13 -56.45 7.23 -57.39
CA MET A 13 -56.38 6.16 -56.36
C MET A 13 -55.12 6.18 -55.49
N ALA A 14 -54.15 7.07 -55.76
CA ALA A 14 -52.90 7.16 -55.00
C ALA A 14 -53.07 7.69 -53.56
N SER A 15 -54.15 8.41 -53.27
CA SER A 15 -54.34 9.07 -51.97
C SER A 15 -54.87 8.15 -50.85
N TYR A 16 -55.43 6.97 -51.18
CA TYR A 16 -56.04 6.08 -50.19
C TYR A 16 -55.07 5.07 -49.53
N ILE A 17 -53.87 4.89 -50.10
CA ILE A 17 -52.88 3.91 -49.60
C ILE A 17 -51.84 4.57 -48.69
N ILE A 18 -51.56 5.86 -48.88
CA ILE A 18 -50.48 6.56 -48.14
C ILE A 18 -50.90 6.89 -46.69
N VAL A 19 -52.17 7.24 -46.47
CA VAL A 19 -52.67 7.67 -45.14
C VAL A 19 -52.66 6.53 -44.11
N PRO A 20 -53.14 5.29 -44.41
CA PRO A 20 -53.12 4.20 -43.44
C PRO A 20 -51.70 3.76 -43.06
N SER A 21 -50.75 3.80 -44.01
CA SER A 21 -49.35 3.43 -43.78
C SER A 21 -48.63 4.41 -42.86
N LEU A 22 -48.92 5.71 -42.98
CA LEU A 22 -48.35 6.75 -42.12
C LEU A 22 -48.89 6.67 -40.68
N VAL A 23 -50.19 6.35 -40.53
CA VAL A 23 -50.80 6.17 -39.20
C VAL A 23 -50.27 4.92 -38.50
N MET A 24 -50.10 3.81 -39.22
CA MET A 24 -49.48 2.59 -38.66
C MET A 24 -48.02 2.81 -38.24
N ALA A 25 -47.24 3.56 -39.01
CA ALA A 25 -45.85 3.89 -38.66
C ALA A 25 -45.76 4.80 -37.42
N LEU A 26 -46.68 5.75 -37.25
CA LEU A 26 -46.76 6.60 -36.05
C LEU A 26 -47.19 5.83 -34.79
N ILE A 27 -48.12 4.87 -34.93
CA ILE A 27 -48.55 4.01 -33.81
C ILE A 27 -47.42 3.06 -33.40
N ALA A 28 -46.71 2.46 -34.37
CA ALA A 28 -45.56 1.60 -34.09
C ALA A 28 -44.39 2.38 -33.46
N GLY A 29 -44.09 3.59 -33.96
CA GLY A 29 -43.05 4.46 -33.41
C GLY A 29 -43.36 4.96 -31.99
N GLY A 30 -44.63 5.34 -31.74
CA GLY A 30 -45.09 5.74 -30.41
C GLY A 30 -45.04 4.57 -29.41
N GLY A 31 -45.48 3.37 -29.81
CA GLY A 31 -45.45 2.18 -28.96
C GLY A 31 -44.04 1.76 -28.55
N VAL A 32 -43.08 1.82 -29.48
CA VAL A 32 -41.66 1.52 -29.20
C VAL A 32 -41.05 2.57 -28.25
N PHE A 33 -41.39 3.85 -28.42
CA PHE A 33 -40.92 4.91 -27.52
C PHE A 33 -41.47 4.75 -26.09
N PHE A 34 -42.76 4.45 -25.93
CA PHE A 34 -43.35 4.20 -24.62
C PHE A 34 -42.80 2.93 -23.95
N TRP A 35 -42.51 1.87 -24.72
CA TRP A 35 -41.90 0.66 -24.19
C TRP A 35 -40.46 0.92 -23.72
N GLN A 36 -39.63 1.60 -24.52
CA GLN A 36 -38.27 1.98 -24.12
C GLN A 36 -38.25 2.88 -22.88
N HIS A 37 -39.17 3.86 -22.81
CA HIS A 37 -39.26 4.74 -21.65
C HIS A 37 -39.71 3.99 -20.38
N SER A 38 -40.64 3.03 -20.51
CA SER A 38 -41.06 2.19 -19.39
C SER A 38 -39.95 1.25 -18.89
N VAL A 39 -39.14 0.70 -19.79
CA VAL A 39 -38.00 -0.15 -19.42
C VAL A 39 -36.93 0.67 -18.71
N LEU A 40 -36.57 1.85 -19.24
CA LEU A 40 -35.60 2.74 -18.62
C LEU A 40 -36.06 3.21 -17.23
N LYS A 41 -37.35 3.52 -17.07
CA LYS A 41 -37.91 3.91 -15.77
C LYS A 41 -37.84 2.76 -14.76
N ASN A 42 -38.17 1.53 -15.15
CA ASN A 42 -38.05 0.38 -14.26
C ASN A 42 -36.60 0.09 -13.86
N VAL A 43 -35.64 0.29 -14.77
CA VAL A 43 -34.22 0.13 -14.45
C VAL A 43 -33.77 1.22 -13.47
N GLN A 44 -34.18 2.46 -13.69
CA GLN A 44 -33.88 3.59 -12.81
C GLN A 44 -34.49 3.41 -11.41
N ASP A 45 -35.76 3.02 -11.33
CA ASP A 45 -36.45 2.73 -10.06
C ASP A 45 -35.78 1.54 -9.31
N THR A 46 -35.17 0.60 -10.04
CA THR A 46 -34.42 -0.52 -9.45
C THR A 46 -33.08 -0.04 -8.87
N TYR A 47 -32.34 0.78 -9.63
CA TYR A 47 -31.09 1.40 -9.18
C TYR A 47 -31.29 2.30 -7.96
N ASP A 48 -32.33 3.14 -7.96
CA ASP A 48 -32.64 4.02 -6.83
C ASP A 48 -33.01 3.21 -5.58
N ARG A 49 -33.69 2.06 -5.75
CA ARG A 49 -33.99 1.16 -4.65
C ARG A 49 -32.74 0.49 -4.08
N GLU A 50 -31.80 0.08 -4.92
CA GLU A 50 -30.53 -0.50 -4.47
C GLU A 50 -29.64 0.55 -3.80
N LEU A 51 -29.57 1.77 -4.33
CA LEU A 51 -28.85 2.89 -3.72
C LEU A 51 -29.41 3.23 -2.34
N ASN A 52 -30.73 3.26 -2.17
CA ASN A 52 -31.34 3.51 -0.87
C ASN A 52 -31.06 2.36 0.11
N LYS A 53 -31.11 1.10 -0.33
CA LYS A 53 -30.71 -0.03 0.51
C LYS A 53 -29.25 0.07 0.96
N LEU A 54 -28.33 0.40 0.06
CA LEU A 54 -26.91 0.59 0.37
C LEU A 54 -26.70 1.73 1.36
N ARG A 55 -27.43 2.84 1.20
CA ARG A 55 -27.37 3.98 2.12
C ARG A 55 -27.87 3.62 3.52
N ASP A 56 -28.93 2.82 3.60
CA ASP A 56 -29.47 2.33 4.87
C ASP A 56 -28.48 1.36 5.54
N THR A 57 -27.86 0.44 4.79
CA THR A 57 -26.82 -0.46 5.32
C THR A 57 -25.61 0.30 5.85
N ILE A 58 -25.12 1.32 5.11
CA ILE A 58 -24.00 2.15 5.57
C ILE A 58 -24.36 2.89 6.86
N SER A 59 -25.58 3.42 6.95
CA SER A 59 -26.04 4.11 8.15
C SER A 59 -26.15 3.18 9.36
N GLN A 60 -26.59 1.92 9.16
CA GLN A 60 -26.59 0.90 10.21
C GLN A 60 -25.18 0.57 10.68
N ILE A 61 -24.23 0.35 9.76
CA ILE A 61 -22.84 0.05 10.10
C ILE A 61 -22.20 1.21 10.89
N GLN A 62 -22.47 2.46 10.52
CA GLN A 62 -21.94 3.61 11.25
C GLN A 62 -22.54 3.74 12.66
N ASN A 63 -23.83 3.45 12.82
CA ASN A 63 -24.48 3.44 14.12
C ASN A 63 -23.92 2.31 15.01
N ASP A 64 -23.77 1.10 14.48
CA ASP A 64 -23.18 -0.04 15.20
C ASP A 64 -21.73 0.23 15.61
N ALA A 65 -20.93 0.87 14.75
CA ALA A 65 -19.56 1.25 15.08
C ALA A 65 -19.49 2.32 16.18
N THR A 66 -20.42 3.27 16.17
CA THR A 66 -20.52 4.32 17.18
C THR A 66 -20.99 3.76 18.53
N GLU A 67 -21.94 2.82 18.52
CA GLU A 67 -22.44 2.14 19.72
C GLU A 67 -21.33 1.27 20.36
N ARG A 68 -20.53 0.55 19.54
CA ARG A 68 -19.36 -0.18 20.04
C ARG A 68 -18.27 0.71 20.62
N GLN A 69 -18.03 1.89 20.04
CA GLN A 69 -17.10 2.86 20.65
C GLN A 69 -17.63 3.41 21.97
N LEU A 70 -18.94 3.61 22.10
CA LEU A 70 -19.58 4.06 23.34
C LEU A 70 -19.56 3.00 24.44
N ASP A 71 -19.70 1.72 24.09
CA ASP A 71 -19.60 0.61 25.05
C ASP A 71 -18.17 0.45 25.58
N ILE A 72 -17.15 0.58 24.72
CA ILE A 72 -15.74 0.59 25.13
C ILE A 72 -15.48 1.77 26.10
N VAL A 73 -15.96 2.98 25.78
CA VAL A 73 -15.75 4.15 26.66
C VAL A 73 -16.50 4.00 27.99
N ARG A 74 -17.68 3.37 28.02
CA ARG A 74 -18.38 3.06 29.28
C ARG A 74 -17.68 2.02 30.13
N GLU A 75 -17.04 1.04 29.51
CA GLU A 75 -16.26 0.00 30.20
C GLU A 75 -15.01 0.61 30.89
N TYR A 76 -14.38 1.61 30.28
CA TYR A 76 -13.23 2.33 30.87
C TYR A 76 -13.58 3.34 31.98
N GLU A 77 -14.84 3.78 32.12
CA GLU A 77 -15.24 4.71 33.19
C GLU A 77 -15.72 4.00 34.49
N GLN A 78 -15.76 2.66 34.52
CA GLN A 78 -16.33 1.92 35.65
C GLN A 78 -15.35 1.08 36.48
N ASP A 79 -14.06 0.99 36.12
CA ASP A 79 -13.13 0.09 36.82
C ASP A 79 -11.85 0.80 37.28
N ASP A 80 -11.96 1.45 38.43
CA ASP A 80 -10.86 2.07 39.18
C ASP A 80 -10.65 1.31 40.51
N SER A 81 -10.65 -0.03 40.46
CA SER A 81 -10.29 -0.86 41.62
C SER A 81 -9.72 -2.23 41.25
N GLU A 82 -8.48 -2.44 41.69
CA GLU A 82 -7.79 -3.74 41.88
C GLU A 82 -7.46 -4.59 40.64
N ILE A 83 -6.21 -4.44 40.20
CA ILE A 83 -5.52 -5.34 39.27
C ILE A 83 -5.39 -6.73 39.93
N GLU A 84 -6.28 -7.64 39.59
CA GLU A 84 -5.96 -9.07 39.53
C GLU A 84 -5.75 -9.46 38.06
N MET A 85 -4.55 -9.97 37.75
CA MET A 85 -4.26 -10.53 36.43
C MET A 85 -5.08 -11.81 36.26
N GLU A 86 -6.25 -11.68 35.63
CA GLU A 86 -6.94 -12.81 35.04
C GLU A 86 -6.26 -13.17 33.70
N LYS A 87 -6.04 -14.46 33.55
CA LYS A 87 -5.29 -15.06 32.47
C LYS A 87 -6.29 -15.30 31.34
N ASP A 88 -6.41 -14.34 30.42
CA ASP A 88 -7.33 -14.46 29.29
C ASP A 88 -6.99 -15.68 28.43
N GLU A 89 -7.99 -16.54 28.31
CA GLU A 89 -8.03 -17.70 27.42
C GLU A 89 -8.07 -17.24 25.96
N GLU A 90 -7.02 -17.60 25.22
CA GLU A 90 -7.11 -18.28 23.93
C GLU A 90 -8.22 -17.81 22.95
N ASP A 91 -8.01 -16.67 22.28
CA ASP A 91 -8.67 -16.39 21.01
C ASP A 91 -7.69 -15.76 19.99
N SER A 92 -7.38 -16.52 18.95
CA SER A 92 -6.70 -16.20 17.68
C SER A 92 -5.92 -14.86 17.52
N ASN A 93 -4.65 -14.81 17.97
CA ASN A 93 -3.48 -14.22 17.28
C ASN A 93 -2.40 -13.77 18.29
N VAL A 94 -1.74 -14.71 18.95
CA VAL A 94 -0.54 -14.44 19.76
C VAL A 94 0.63 -13.90 18.90
N LEU A 95 0.54 -13.96 17.57
CA LEU A 95 1.55 -13.38 16.68
C LEU A 95 1.43 -11.87 16.48
N SER A 96 0.24 -11.27 16.59
CA SER A 96 0.08 -9.81 16.44
C SER A 96 0.66 -9.00 17.61
N SER A 97 1.06 -9.63 18.73
CA SER A 97 1.83 -8.93 19.77
C SER A 97 3.32 -8.80 19.43
N HIS A 98 3.84 -9.59 18.49
CA HIS A 98 5.27 -9.68 18.18
C HIS A 98 5.68 -8.91 16.92
N PHE A 99 4.72 -8.45 16.13
CA PHE A 99 4.98 -7.55 15.00
C PHE A 99 4.87 -6.09 15.44
N PRO A 100 5.80 -5.20 15.03
CA PRO A 100 5.61 -3.76 15.16
C PRO A 100 4.24 -3.36 14.62
N LYS A 101 3.45 -2.61 15.40
CA LYS A 101 2.07 -2.21 15.02
C LYS A 101 2.04 -1.48 13.68
N GLU A 102 3.12 -0.77 13.38
CA GLU A 102 3.35 -0.02 12.15
C GLU A 102 3.40 -0.92 10.92
N LEU A 103 3.83 -2.19 11.07
CA LEU A 103 3.90 -3.18 10.00
C LEU A 103 2.61 -3.99 9.84
N GLN A 104 1.70 -3.95 10.82
CA GLN A 104 0.44 -4.71 10.79
C GLN A 104 -0.68 -3.99 10.02
N GLN A 105 -0.34 -3.35 8.90
CA GLN A 105 -1.34 -2.76 8.02
C GLN A 105 -2.13 -3.88 7.34
N LYS A 106 -3.42 -3.97 7.69
CA LYS A 106 -4.36 -5.01 7.28
C LYS A 106 -5.59 -4.35 6.67
N GLU A 107 -5.42 -3.72 5.52
CA GLU A 107 -6.48 -2.90 4.94
C GLU A 107 -7.68 -3.73 4.45
N VAL A 108 -7.48 -4.98 4.01
CA VAL A 108 -8.59 -5.84 3.55
C VAL A 108 -8.30 -7.34 3.71
N LEU A 109 -8.34 -7.87 4.94
CA LEU A 109 -8.13 -9.31 5.18
C LEU A 109 -9.26 -10.20 4.67
N GLU A 110 -10.50 -9.71 4.65
CA GLU A 110 -11.68 -10.49 4.25
C GLU A 110 -11.61 -10.99 2.79
N LEU A 111 -10.84 -10.32 1.94
CA LEU A 111 -10.65 -10.70 0.55
C LEU A 111 -9.55 -11.75 0.37
N LEU A 112 -8.76 -12.07 1.39
CA LEU A 112 -7.59 -12.93 1.29
C LEU A 112 -7.82 -14.25 2.04
N THR A 113 -7.36 -15.35 1.45
CA THR A 113 -7.32 -16.66 2.12
C THR A 113 -5.87 -17.11 2.09
N PRO A 114 -5.21 -17.25 3.25
CA PRO A 114 -3.82 -17.69 3.29
C PRO A 114 -3.68 -19.10 2.73
N SER A 115 -2.49 -19.41 2.20
CA SER A 115 -2.11 -20.78 1.89
C SER A 115 -2.18 -21.68 3.13
N GLU A 116 -2.41 -22.99 2.94
CA GLU A 116 -2.44 -23.96 4.04
C GLU A 116 -1.10 -23.96 4.80
N GLY A 117 -1.16 -23.80 6.13
CA GLY A 117 0.03 -23.70 6.99
C GLY A 117 0.71 -22.32 6.96
N PHE A 118 0.03 -21.28 6.47
CA PHE A 118 0.50 -19.89 6.49
C PHE A 118 -0.52 -18.96 7.16
N PHE A 119 -0.04 -17.79 7.55
CA PHE A 119 -0.87 -16.66 7.97
C PHE A 119 -0.41 -15.37 7.29
N ILE A 120 -1.33 -14.42 7.11
CA ILE A 120 -1.04 -13.12 6.49
C ILE A 120 -0.59 -12.14 7.56
N VAL A 121 0.55 -11.50 7.32
CA VAL A 121 1.13 -10.50 8.24
C VAL A 121 0.71 -9.10 7.86
N THR A 122 0.88 -8.73 6.58
CA THR A 122 0.57 -7.39 6.05
C THR A 122 -0.20 -7.53 4.75
N SER A 123 -1.06 -6.55 4.48
CA SER A 123 -1.81 -6.44 3.22
C SER A 123 -2.11 -4.98 2.88
N LEU A 124 -1.81 -4.56 1.66
CA LEU A 124 -1.97 -3.17 1.20
C LEU A 124 -2.65 -3.12 -0.16
N VAL A 125 -3.65 -2.26 -0.27
CA VAL A 125 -4.34 -2.02 -1.54
C VAL A 125 -3.56 -0.99 -2.36
N SER A 126 -3.49 -1.18 -3.68
CA SER A 126 -2.88 -0.20 -4.59
C SER A 126 -3.66 1.11 -4.64
N HIS A 127 -3.02 2.19 -5.06
CA HIS A 127 -3.66 3.51 -5.18
C HIS A 127 -4.85 3.48 -6.14
N ASP A 128 -4.70 2.76 -7.27
CA ASP A 128 -5.76 2.52 -8.25
C ASP A 128 -6.86 1.53 -7.78
N LYS A 129 -6.70 0.95 -6.59
CA LYS A 129 -7.62 0.00 -5.94
C LYS A 129 -7.90 -1.28 -6.72
N ASN A 130 -7.05 -1.63 -7.69
CA ASN A 130 -7.24 -2.84 -8.50
C ASN A 130 -6.33 -4.01 -8.08
N LYS A 131 -5.38 -3.79 -7.18
CA LYS A 131 -4.46 -4.82 -6.67
C LYS A 131 -4.36 -4.76 -5.16
N ILE A 132 -4.02 -5.91 -4.59
CA ILE A 132 -3.59 -6.03 -3.20
C ILE A 132 -2.27 -6.78 -3.17
N VAL A 133 -1.29 -6.25 -2.42
CA VAL A 133 -0.04 -6.95 -2.12
C VAL A 133 -0.10 -7.43 -0.68
N TYR A 134 0.41 -8.62 -0.41
CA TYR A 134 0.43 -9.16 0.95
C TYR A 134 1.58 -10.14 1.15
N THR A 135 2.02 -10.27 2.40
CA THR A 135 3.01 -11.26 2.83
C THR A 135 2.35 -12.37 3.63
N GLU A 136 2.58 -13.61 3.21
CA GLU A 136 2.29 -14.82 3.97
C GLU A 136 3.55 -15.35 4.64
N VAL A 137 3.45 -15.76 5.90
CA VAL A 137 4.54 -16.42 6.64
C VAL A 137 4.05 -17.78 7.12
N SER A 138 4.90 -18.81 6.98
CA SER A 138 4.57 -20.18 7.40
C SER A 138 4.41 -20.25 8.91
N GLU A 139 3.50 -21.09 9.40
CA GLU A 139 3.28 -21.27 10.85
C GLU A 139 4.51 -21.77 11.60
N GLY A 140 5.44 -22.46 10.93
CA GLY A 140 6.73 -22.89 11.51
C GLY A 140 7.59 -21.75 12.04
N VAL A 141 7.29 -20.49 11.69
CA VAL A 141 7.95 -19.31 12.26
C VAL A 141 7.71 -19.17 13.77
N LYS A 142 6.57 -19.69 14.28
CA LYS A 142 6.18 -19.60 15.70
C LYS A 142 7.13 -20.40 16.61
N ASP A 143 7.76 -21.44 16.09
CA ASP A 143 8.59 -22.37 16.86
C ASP A 143 10.09 -21.98 16.89
N ILE A 144 10.46 -20.84 16.29
CA ILE A 144 11.87 -20.44 16.06
C ILE A 144 12.59 -19.96 17.34
N VAL A 145 11.89 -19.83 18.47
CA VAL A 145 12.54 -19.63 19.80
C VAL A 145 13.59 -20.72 20.09
N SER A 146 13.52 -21.87 19.40
CA SER A 146 14.45 -23.00 19.52
C SER A 146 15.41 -23.24 18.32
N ALA A 147 15.46 -22.36 17.33
CA ALA A 147 16.44 -22.35 16.22
C ALA A 147 16.46 -23.57 15.25
N VAL A 148 15.41 -24.40 15.17
CA VAL A 148 15.41 -25.62 14.34
C VAL A 148 14.23 -25.77 13.38
N ALA A 149 13.14 -25.01 13.53
CA ALA A 149 11.98 -25.14 12.65
C ALA A 149 12.25 -24.54 11.25
N PRO A 150 12.05 -25.31 10.16
CA PRO A 150 12.07 -24.73 8.82
C PRO A 150 10.89 -23.76 8.70
N TRP A 151 11.16 -22.57 8.18
CA TRP A 151 10.15 -21.56 7.94
C TRP A 151 10.37 -20.94 6.57
N GLU A 152 9.30 -20.43 5.99
CA GLU A 152 9.32 -19.68 4.75
C GLU A 152 8.28 -18.57 4.75
N TYR A 153 8.44 -17.62 3.85
CA TYR A 153 7.48 -16.56 3.59
C TYR A 153 7.37 -16.31 2.10
N ASN A 154 6.22 -15.78 1.70
CA ASN A 154 5.88 -15.50 0.32
C ASN A 154 5.26 -14.11 0.23
N ILE A 155 5.58 -13.38 -0.83
CA ILE A 155 4.91 -12.13 -1.16
C ILE A 155 4.06 -12.40 -2.40
N PHE A 156 2.81 -11.99 -2.34
CA PHE A 156 1.85 -12.15 -3.41
C PHE A 156 1.28 -10.81 -3.83
N VAL A 157 0.91 -10.74 -5.11
CA VAL A 157 0.04 -9.70 -5.65
C VAL A 157 -1.21 -10.37 -6.18
N ARG A 158 -2.37 -9.91 -5.72
CA ARG A 158 -3.66 -10.34 -6.24
C ARG A 158 -4.33 -9.20 -6.98
N ASP A 159 -4.72 -9.49 -8.22
CA ASP A 159 -5.56 -8.62 -9.03
C ASP A 159 -7.01 -8.76 -8.57
N LEU A 160 -7.60 -7.66 -8.10
CA LEU A 160 -8.96 -7.61 -7.56
C LEU A 160 -10.03 -7.63 -8.64
N THR A 161 -9.68 -7.32 -9.89
CA THR A 161 -10.64 -7.30 -11.01
C THR A 161 -10.97 -8.71 -11.52
N ASN A 162 -9.99 -9.61 -11.49
CA ASN A 162 -10.13 -10.98 -12.01
C ASN A 162 -9.83 -12.06 -10.95
N GLY A 163 -9.44 -11.67 -9.74
CA GLY A 163 -9.14 -12.56 -8.63
C GLY A 163 -7.83 -13.33 -8.76
N LYS A 164 -7.01 -13.08 -9.81
CA LYS A 164 -5.77 -13.81 -10.05
C LYS A 164 -4.71 -13.42 -9.03
N THR A 165 -4.19 -14.41 -8.32
CA THR A 165 -3.05 -14.27 -7.41
C THR A 165 -1.76 -14.71 -8.10
N SER A 166 -0.72 -13.88 -7.98
CA SER A 166 0.63 -14.18 -8.46
C SER A 166 1.62 -14.08 -7.32
N LYS A 167 2.47 -15.10 -7.16
CA LYS A 167 3.58 -15.04 -6.22
C LYS A 167 4.72 -14.26 -6.84
N ILE A 168 5.15 -13.19 -6.18
CA ILE A 168 6.18 -12.28 -6.69
C ILE A 168 7.55 -12.50 -6.03
N TYR A 169 7.55 -13.10 -4.83
CA TYR A 169 8.76 -13.41 -4.08
C TYR A 169 8.54 -14.55 -3.08
N SER A 170 9.62 -15.29 -2.76
CA SER A 170 9.68 -16.31 -1.71
C SER A 170 11.03 -16.27 -1.00
N GLY A 171 11.04 -16.51 0.32
CA GLY A 171 12.25 -16.65 1.12
C GLY A 171 12.06 -17.58 2.32
N PRO A 172 13.15 -18.05 2.95
CA PRO A 172 14.54 -17.93 2.52
C PRO A 172 14.83 -18.81 1.28
N GLN A 173 15.56 -18.27 0.28
CA GLN A 173 15.79 -18.96 -1.01
C GLN A 173 16.74 -20.17 -0.93
N LYS A 174 17.43 -20.37 0.20
CA LYS A 174 18.20 -21.57 0.50
C LYS A 174 18.04 -21.91 1.97
N ARG A 175 17.72 -23.18 2.26
CA ARG A 175 18.05 -23.83 3.54
C ARG A 175 19.57 -23.96 3.59
N GLU A 176 20.29 -22.86 3.79
CA GLU A 176 21.66 -23.03 4.24
C GLU A 176 21.55 -23.65 5.64
N ASN A 177 22.22 -24.78 5.83
CA ASN A 177 22.47 -25.37 7.15
C ASN A 177 23.38 -24.44 7.96
N SER A 178 23.03 -23.15 8.07
CA SER A 178 23.72 -22.22 8.91
C SER A 178 23.29 -22.57 10.33
N THR A 179 24.20 -23.22 11.04
CA THR A 179 24.18 -23.39 12.50
C THR A 179 24.17 -22.06 13.26
N SER A 180 24.09 -20.92 12.57
CA SER A 180 23.89 -19.62 13.18
C SER A 180 22.41 -19.42 13.52
N THR A 181 22.15 -19.32 14.81
CA THR A 181 20.99 -18.76 15.50
C THR A 181 20.70 -17.32 15.05
N LEU A 182 20.45 -17.10 13.76
CA LEU A 182 20.00 -15.82 13.24
C LEU A 182 18.47 -15.83 13.23
N CYS A 183 17.91 -14.75 13.76
CA CYS A 183 16.48 -14.57 13.81
C CYS A 183 15.88 -14.58 12.40
N PRO A 184 14.65 -15.08 12.24
CA PRO A 184 13.98 -15.11 10.94
C PRO A 184 13.78 -13.68 10.45
N ILE A 185 13.74 -13.54 9.13
CA ILE A 185 13.91 -12.27 8.44
C ILE A 185 13.04 -12.30 7.19
N ALA A 186 12.03 -11.43 7.14
CA ALA A 186 11.06 -11.39 6.06
C ALA A 186 10.91 -9.96 5.52
N PHE A 187 10.46 -9.88 4.27
CA PHE A 187 10.06 -8.62 3.64
C PHE A 187 8.55 -8.40 3.82
N PHE A 188 8.20 -7.19 4.20
CA PHE A 188 6.84 -6.76 4.46
C PHE A 188 6.50 -5.57 3.54
N PRO A 189 5.43 -5.68 2.73
CA PRO A 189 4.85 -4.55 2.03
C PRO A 189 4.53 -3.43 3.00
N ARG A 190 5.05 -2.24 2.66
CA ARG A 190 4.85 -1.01 3.40
C ARG A 190 4.02 0.02 2.63
N ALA A 191 4.20 0.07 1.31
CA ALA A 191 3.42 0.94 0.43
C ALA A 191 3.48 0.49 -1.03
N TRP A 192 2.60 1.06 -1.83
CA TRP A 192 2.77 1.16 -3.28
C TRP A 192 3.45 2.49 -3.61
N SER A 193 4.30 2.50 -4.65
CA SER A 193 4.81 3.76 -5.19
C SER A 193 3.66 4.61 -5.75
N GLN A 194 3.87 5.92 -5.88
CA GLN A 194 2.85 6.88 -6.31
C GLN A 194 2.00 6.46 -7.53
N HIS A 195 2.56 5.73 -8.50
CA HIS A 195 1.83 5.24 -9.69
C HIS A 195 1.68 3.71 -9.74
N ASP A 196 1.73 3.04 -8.59
CA ASP A 196 1.59 1.58 -8.45
C ASP A 196 2.60 0.75 -9.27
N LYS A 197 3.72 1.34 -9.69
CA LYS A 197 4.75 0.64 -10.50
C LYS A 197 5.68 -0.21 -9.66
N LYS A 198 5.88 0.15 -8.39
CA LYS A 198 6.72 -0.58 -7.44
C LYS A 198 5.96 -0.83 -6.15
N ILE A 199 6.32 -1.91 -5.48
CA ILE A 199 5.94 -2.18 -4.09
C ILE A 199 7.15 -1.84 -3.23
N VAL A 200 6.96 -0.97 -2.26
CA VAL A 200 7.96 -0.63 -1.25
C VAL A 200 7.88 -1.66 -0.12
N LEU A 201 9.02 -2.26 0.17
CA LEU A 201 9.17 -3.31 1.17
C LEU A 201 10.08 -2.82 2.30
N GLU A 202 9.76 -3.24 3.52
CA GLU A 202 10.65 -3.15 4.67
C GLU A 202 11.09 -4.54 5.10
N TRP A 203 12.30 -4.65 5.60
CA TRP A 203 12.83 -5.89 6.15
C TRP A 203 12.61 -5.90 7.68
N GLY A 204 11.88 -6.91 8.18
CA GLY A 204 11.68 -7.10 9.61
C GLY A 204 11.89 -8.53 10.09
N ASN A 205 11.90 -8.70 11.41
CA ASN A 205 11.89 -10.00 12.06
C ASN A 205 10.45 -10.37 12.46
N PRO A 206 9.87 -11.46 11.94
CA PRO A 206 8.53 -11.90 12.30
C PRO A 206 8.41 -12.57 13.68
N THR A 207 9.45 -12.52 14.52
CA THR A 207 9.52 -13.19 15.83
C THR A 207 10.20 -12.35 16.90
N ASP A 208 10.09 -12.78 18.15
CA ASP A 208 10.78 -12.23 19.31
C ASP A 208 12.26 -12.62 19.42
N CYS A 209 12.81 -13.34 18.45
CA CYS A 209 14.23 -13.68 18.49
C CYS A 209 15.09 -12.38 18.52
N GLY A 210 16.08 -12.33 19.41
CA GLY A 210 17.01 -11.19 19.52
C GLY A 210 16.41 -9.97 20.23
N SER A 211 16.66 -8.76 19.71
CA SER A 211 16.31 -7.47 20.32
C SER A 211 14.80 -7.13 20.33
N GLY A 212 13.91 -8.10 20.13
CA GLY A 212 12.45 -7.90 20.22
C GLY A 212 11.80 -7.29 18.98
N GLY A 213 11.92 -7.95 17.81
CA GLY A 213 11.02 -7.69 16.66
C GLY A 213 11.11 -6.32 15.97
N ALA A 214 12.04 -5.44 16.36
CA ALA A 214 12.16 -4.11 15.75
C ALA A 214 12.43 -4.23 14.24
N PRO A 215 11.71 -3.49 13.37
CA PRO A 215 12.04 -3.41 11.96
C PRO A 215 13.47 -2.90 11.85
N VAL A 216 14.29 -3.56 11.04
CA VAL A 216 15.50 -2.90 10.56
C VAL A 216 15.03 -2.09 9.36
N TYR A 217 15.00 -0.76 9.49
CA TYR A 217 14.45 0.17 8.49
C TYR A 217 15.30 0.25 7.20
N GLN A 218 15.65 -0.90 6.64
CA GLN A 218 16.14 -1.04 5.29
C GLN A 218 14.93 -1.05 4.36
N THR A 219 14.92 -0.10 3.44
CA THR A 219 13.85 0.05 2.46
C THR A 219 14.27 -0.58 1.15
N PHE A 220 13.38 -1.39 0.60
CA PHE A 220 13.57 -2.08 -0.67
C PHE A 220 12.39 -1.83 -1.60
N VAL A 221 12.56 -2.16 -2.87
CA VAL A 221 11.48 -2.21 -3.85
C VAL A 221 11.49 -3.50 -4.64
N ILE A 222 10.29 -3.92 -5.06
CA ILE A 222 10.09 -5.02 -6.00
C ILE A 222 9.03 -4.61 -7.04
N ASP A 223 9.15 -5.16 -8.25
CA ASP A 223 8.11 -5.05 -9.27
C ASP A 223 6.87 -5.88 -8.89
N PRO A 224 5.64 -5.40 -9.16
CA PRO A 224 4.40 -6.17 -8.94
C PRO A 224 4.31 -7.46 -9.76
N SER A 225 5.13 -7.60 -10.80
CA SER A 225 5.30 -8.84 -11.57
C SER A 225 6.28 -9.84 -10.92
N GLY A 226 6.95 -9.46 -9.83
CA GLY A 226 8.11 -10.15 -9.27
C GLY A 226 9.41 -9.73 -9.97
N GLY A 227 10.52 -10.30 -9.49
CA GLY A 227 11.87 -9.98 -9.96
C GLY A 227 12.85 -9.89 -8.80
N ASP A 228 13.96 -9.19 -9.04
CA ASP A 228 14.96 -8.93 -8.01
C ASP A 228 14.45 -7.85 -7.04
N ILE A 229 14.70 -8.07 -5.74
CA ILE A 229 14.49 -7.05 -4.73
C ILE A 229 15.68 -6.08 -4.78
N LEU A 230 15.38 -4.79 -4.94
CA LEU A 230 16.39 -3.73 -5.01
C LEU A 230 16.41 -2.94 -3.69
N GLY A 231 17.57 -2.83 -3.06
CA GLY A 231 17.76 -1.98 -1.90
C GLY A 231 17.73 -0.50 -2.30
N LEU A 232 16.91 0.29 -1.61
CA LEU A 232 16.85 1.75 -1.78
C LEU A 232 17.65 2.47 -0.71
N ALA A 233 17.41 2.16 0.55
CA ALA A 233 17.99 2.84 1.70
C ALA A 233 18.36 1.83 2.78
N THR A 234 19.53 2.00 3.41
CA THR A 234 20.00 1.08 4.44
C THR A 234 19.53 1.51 5.84
N TYR A 235 19.49 2.81 6.11
CA TYR A 235 19.10 3.41 7.40
C TYR A 235 18.50 4.80 7.20
N ASP A 236 17.76 5.28 8.21
CA ASP A 236 17.29 6.66 8.37
C ASP A 236 16.74 7.26 7.07
N SER A 237 15.61 6.71 6.59
CA SER A 237 14.97 7.17 5.37
C SER A 237 13.67 7.92 5.64
N PHE A 238 13.43 8.96 4.85
CA PHE A 238 12.18 9.71 4.85
C PHE A 238 11.52 9.63 3.49
N VAL A 239 10.21 9.45 3.50
CA VAL A 239 9.38 9.30 2.31
C VAL A 239 8.76 10.65 1.93
N PHE A 240 8.74 10.95 0.64
CA PHE A 240 8.14 12.17 0.08
C PHE A 240 7.14 11.82 -1.01
N ASP A 241 6.19 12.73 -1.23
CA ASP A 241 5.28 12.72 -2.37
C ASP A 241 4.56 11.37 -2.54
N ASP A 242 4.07 10.78 -1.44
CA ASP A 242 3.36 9.49 -1.43
C ASP A 242 4.18 8.35 -2.06
N TYR A 243 5.37 8.11 -1.50
CA TYR A 243 6.32 7.10 -1.98
C TYR A 243 6.74 7.29 -3.45
N ALA A 244 6.70 8.52 -3.99
CA ALA A 244 7.38 8.83 -5.23
C ALA A 244 8.90 8.93 -5.03
N LYS A 245 9.33 9.46 -3.87
CA LYS A 245 10.75 9.65 -3.55
C LYS A 245 11.08 9.24 -2.11
N ILE A 246 12.33 8.87 -1.90
CA ILE A 246 12.88 8.58 -0.58
C ILE A 246 14.21 9.33 -0.42
N ALA A 247 14.37 10.06 0.69
CA ALA A 247 15.66 10.61 1.08
C ALA A 247 16.30 9.72 2.15
N TYR A 248 17.61 9.48 2.06
CA TYR A 248 18.38 8.74 3.06
C TYR A 248 19.84 9.19 3.08
N VAL A 249 20.60 8.77 4.09
CA VAL A 249 22.04 9.03 4.19
C VAL A 249 22.86 7.88 3.61
N ASP A 250 23.90 8.21 2.86
CA ASP A 250 24.82 7.25 2.26
C ASP A 250 26.28 7.68 2.43
N ALA A 251 27.19 6.76 2.12
CA ALA A 251 28.61 6.99 2.08
C ALA A 251 28.97 8.20 1.19
N SER A 252 29.86 9.07 1.67
CA SER A 252 30.39 10.18 0.88
C SER A 252 31.70 9.82 0.21
N GLY A 253 31.92 10.38 -0.98
CA GLY A 253 33.24 10.39 -1.62
C GLY A 253 34.15 11.52 -1.11
N LYS A 254 33.62 12.43 -0.30
CA LYS A 254 34.30 13.63 0.25
C LYS A 254 34.58 13.54 1.75
N THR A 255 34.24 12.43 2.39
CA THR A 255 34.52 12.15 3.81
C THR A 255 35.51 10.97 3.90
N PRO A 256 36.45 10.96 4.86
CA PRO A 256 37.43 9.89 4.99
C PRO A 256 36.78 8.51 5.13
N ASN A 257 37.52 7.48 4.70
CA ASN A 257 37.01 6.11 4.59
C ASN A 257 36.61 5.51 5.94
N TYR A 258 35.69 4.55 5.86
CA TYR A 258 35.35 3.64 6.94
C TYR A 258 36.42 2.56 7.09
N CYS A 259 36.98 2.40 8.29
CA CYS A 259 38.08 1.47 8.55
C CYS A 259 37.75 0.32 9.51
N GLY A 260 36.53 0.23 10.08
CA GLY A 260 36.20 -0.90 10.96
C GLY A 260 35.11 -0.65 12.01
N PRO A 261 34.84 -1.65 12.88
CA PRO A 261 33.65 -1.67 13.73
C PRO A 261 33.79 -0.73 14.94
N GLY A 262 33.24 0.47 14.85
CA GLY A 262 32.96 1.37 16.00
C GLY A 262 33.12 2.86 15.70
N MET A 263 32.08 3.66 16.00
CA MET A 263 32.04 5.14 16.06
C MET A 263 32.78 5.92 14.93
N GLN A 264 32.78 5.39 13.71
CA GLN A 264 33.47 5.99 12.56
C GLN A 264 32.58 5.97 11.32
N GLU A 265 32.54 7.09 10.61
CA GLU A 265 31.28 7.66 10.13
C GLU A 265 31.47 8.31 8.76
N ASN A 266 31.08 7.60 7.69
CA ASN A 266 31.15 8.11 6.32
C ASN A 266 29.78 8.47 5.75
N TYR A 267 28.72 8.61 6.56
CA TYR A 267 27.38 8.97 6.07
C TYR A 267 27.28 10.46 5.70
N GLY A 268 28.18 10.95 4.85
CA GLY A 268 28.33 12.37 4.50
C GLY A 268 27.60 12.80 3.23
N ALA A 269 26.71 11.96 2.70
CA ALA A 269 25.87 12.30 1.56
C ALA A 269 24.39 12.09 1.91
N ILE A 270 23.53 13.04 1.54
CA ILE A 270 22.08 12.84 1.51
C ILE A 270 21.67 12.56 0.08
N ILE A 271 21.05 11.41 -0.12
CA ILE A 271 20.61 10.90 -1.42
C ILE A 271 19.10 10.98 -1.48
N LEU A 272 18.58 11.55 -2.56
CA LEU A 272 17.18 11.47 -2.95
C LEU A 272 17.05 10.46 -4.09
N VAL A 273 16.25 9.42 -3.89
CA VAL A 273 15.98 8.40 -4.90
C VAL A 273 14.54 8.49 -5.37
N ASP A 274 14.34 8.45 -6.68
CA ASP A 274 13.03 8.21 -7.29
C ASP A 274 12.69 6.71 -7.16
N VAL A 275 11.59 6.40 -6.49
CA VAL A 275 11.23 5.03 -6.10
C VAL A 275 10.95 4.14 -7.31
N GLU A 276 10.34 4.69 -8.36
CA GLU A 276 9.90 3.91 -9.52
C GLU A 276 11.03 3.62 -10.50
N THR A 277 11.91 4.60 -10.70
CA THR A 277 13.00 4.54 -11.67
C THR A 277 14.32 4.10 -11.04
N GLY A 278 14.47 4.23 -9.72
CA GLY A 278 15.72 3.99 -9.00
C GLY A 278 16.79 5.06 -9.28
N VAL A 279 16.43 6.18 -9.92
CA VAL A 279 17.39 7.27 -10.19
C VAL A 279 17.77 7.94 -8.88
N ARG A 280 19.08 7.97 -8.60
CA ARG A 280 19.66 8.52 -7.36
C ARG A 280 20.28 9.88 -7.63
N ASN A 281 19.95 10.86 -6.80
CA ASN A 281 20.52 12.21 -6.84
C ASN A 281 21.12 12.56 -5.48
N THR A 282 22.39 12.97 -5.46
CA THR A 282 22.99 13.56 -4.25
C THR A 282 22.48 14.99 -4.10
N ILE A 283 21.67 15.23 -3.06
CA ILE A 283 21.09 16.55 -2.80
C ILE A 283 21.94 17.37 -1.81
N MET A 284 22.76 16.70 -1.00
CA MET A 284 23.70 17.35 -0.09
C MET A 284 24.94 16.47 0.11
N GLU A 285 26.12 17.08 0.01
CA GLU A 285 27.39 16.42 0.32
C GLU A 285 28.49 17.46 0.59
N GLU A 286 28.79 17.65 1.86
CA GLU A 286 29.90 18.48 2.36
C GLU A 286 31.11 17.59 2.69
N PRO A 287 32.35 18.04 2.44
CA PRO A 287 33.53 17.33 2.90
C PRO A 287 33.51 17.12 4.42
N ASN A 288 34.14 16.04 4.88
CA ASN A 288 34.42 15.82 6.30
C ASN A 288 33.15 15.93 7.17
N SER A 289 32.07 15.32 6.72
CA SER A 289 30.75 15.44 7.34
C SER A 289 30.08 14.09 7.49
N HIS A 290 29.29 13.96 8.55
CA HIS A 290 28.35 12.87 8.80
C HIS A 290 26.98 13.48 9.03
N TYR A 291 25.97 12.94 8.36
CA TYR A 291 24.59 13.39 8.44
C TYR A 291 23.70 12.38 9.16
N ARG A 292 22.69 12.90 9.85
CA ARG A 292 21.55 12.14 10.34
C ARG A 292 20.27 12.86 9.96
N LEU A 293 19.32 12.16 9.35
CA LEU A 293 18.01 12.74 9.06
C LEU A 293 17.19 12.82 10.35
N GLN A 294 16.45 13.91 10.55
CA GLN A 294 15.71 14.16 11.78
C GLN A 294 14.20 14.10 11.55
N ASP A 295 13.70 14.87 10.59
CA ASP A 295 12.27 15.00 10.32
C ASP A 295 12.00 15.61 8.93
N VAL A 296 10.76 15.45 8.44
CA VAL A 296 10.22 16.16 7.28
C VAL A 296 9.09 17.07 7.74
N GLY A 297 9.27 18.37 7.55
CA GLY A 297 8.26 19.38 7.92
C GLY A 297 7.00 19.28 7.06
N GLU A 298 5.91 19.90 7.53
CA GLU A 298 4.65 19.98 6.76
C GLU A 298 4.81 20.69 5.40
N ASP A 299 5.83 21.54 5.29
CA ASP A 299 6.21 22.23 4.06
C ASP A 299 7.03 21.35 3.09
N GLY A 300 7.25 20.08 3.45
CA GLY A 300 8.04 19.11 2.69
C GLY A 300 9.55 19.28 2.86
N ASN A 301 10.01 20.20 3.69
CA ASN A 301 11.45 20.42 3.87
C ASN A 301 12.07 19.33 4.76
N LEU A 302 13.24 18.84 4.34
CA LEU A 302 13.99 17.84 5.08
C LEU A 302 14.91 18.50 6.10
N THR A 303 14.71 18.18 7.38
CA THR A 303 15.60 18.60 8.47
C THR A 303 16.58 17.48 8.81
N TYR A 304 17.84 17.85 8.97
CA TYR A 304 18.94 16.91 9.24
C TYR A 304 19.95 17.56 10.18
N THR A 305 20.73 16.74 10.87
CA THR A 305 21.90 17.20 11.60
C THR A 305 23.18 16.87 10.85
N VAL A 306 24.17 17.75 11.00
CA VAL A 306 25.52 17.55 10.49
C VAL A 306 26.51 17.59 11.63
N ARG A 307 27.38 16.60 11.64
CA ARG A 307 28.54 16.53 12.51
C ARG A 307 29.81 16.50 11.67
N LYS A 308 30.85 17.22 12.11
CA LYS A 308 32.14 17.20 11.43
C LYS A 308 32.92 15.93 11.72
N VAL A 309 33.61 15.45 10.70
CA VAL A 309 34.43 14.24 10.70
C VAL A 309 35.86 14.66 10.38
N MET A 310 36.80 14.24 11.20
CA MET A 310 38.23 14.41 10.98
C MET A 310 38.86 13.09 10.55
N GLU A 311 39.96 13.18 9.80
CA GLU A 311 40.76 12.01 9.47
C GLU A 311 41.75 11.70 10.60
N VAL A 312 41.71 10.47 11.10
CA VAL A 312 42.66 9.92 12.08
C VAL A 312 43.11 8.57 11.55
N ASP A 313 44.41 8.43 11.30
CA ASP A 313 45.03 7.19 10.78
C ASP A 313 44.39 6.68 9.47
N GLY A 314 43.94 7.58 8.59
CA GLY A 314 43.28 7.24 7.33
C GLY A 314 41.77 6.99 7.43
N CYS A 315 41.19 7.23 8.61
CA CYS A 315 39.83 6.83 8.94
C CYS A 315 39.01 8.02 9.45
N GLY A 316 37.72 8.04 9.12
CA GLY A 316 36.81 9.12 9.54
C GLY A 316 36.36 8.97 10.99
N LYS A 317 36.70 9.93 11.86
CA LYS A 317 36.23 10.00 13.26
C LYS A 317 35.47 11.30 13.50
N TYR A 318 34.45 11.31 14.37
CA TYR A 318 33.83 12.56 14.80
C TYR A 318 34.84 13.55 15.38
N ASP A 319 34.69 14.82 14.99
CA ASP A 319 35.35 15.92 15.65
C ASP A 319 34.52 16.35 16.87
N ASP A 320 34.87 15.84 18.04
CA ASP A 320 34.19 16.16 19.31
C ASP A 320 34.35 17.64 19.72
N SER A 321 35.23 18.41 19.05
CA SER A 321 35.40 19.85 19.30
C SER A 321 34.36 20.72 18.58
N VAL A 322 33.64 20.15 17.61
CA VAL A 322 32.61 20.84 16.84
C VAL A 322 31.23 20.35 17.25
N THR A 323 30.37 21.28 17.66
CA THR A 323 28.99 20.97 18.01
C THR A 323 28.21 20.56 16.76
N GLU A 324 27.32 19.58 16.92
CA GLU A 324 26.39 19.20 15.88
C GLU A 324 25.46 20.38 15.51
N GLU A 325 25.26 20.58 14.22
CA GLU A 325 24.39 21.64 13.70
C GLU A 325 23.14 21.04 13.07
N THR A 326 21.98 21.66 13.29
CA THR A 326 20.74 21.33 12.57
C THR A 326 20.61 22.21 11.33
N LYS A 327 20.29 21.60 10.19
CA LYS A 327 20.12 22.24 8.90
C LYS A 327 18.83 21.75 8.23
N THR A 328 18.40 22.48 7.21
CA THR A 328 17.19 22.17 6.44
C THR A 328 17.48 22.28 4.94
N ILE A 329 16.96 21.35 4.15
CA ILE A 329 16.99 21.38 2.68
C ILE A 329 15.56 21.55 2.16
N THR A 330 15.39 22.43 1.18
CA THR A 330 14.13 22.54 0.42
C THR A 330 14.07 21.47 -0.65
N MET A 331 13.01 20.66 -0.62
CA MET A 331 12.85 19.44 -1.42
C MET A 331 12.03 19.63 -2.71
#